data_AF-A0A954F3M8-F1
#
_entry.id   AF-A0A954F3M8-F1
#
_cell.length_a   1.000
_cell.length_b   1.000
_cell.length_c   1.000
_cell.angle_alpha   90.00
_cell.angle_beta   90.00
_cell.angle_gamma   90.00
#
_symmetry.space_group_name_H-M   'P 1'
#
loop_
_entity.id
_entity.type
_entity.pdbx_description
1 polymer ?
#
loop_
_entity_poly.entity_id
_entity_poly.type
_entity_poly.pdbx_seq_one_letter_code
_entity_poly.pdbx_strand_id
1 'polypeptide(L)'
;MDPQTQPKKRNRLKFLTPFQRRLFLLLGVSGVLILANSLYLFGYTAWQDWGDMRARLVPFYQWMLLAHFAVGLLFVALTFWFVALHLPKVWSHFRRYSVSTGLSALIGLVIVLFTGLFLLKLGAGEENLWAFHAHRLAGLLGLGAYLAHRFLSWDPTPHRQRRLVGVSILVLAGAMGVIHWVAARSTPPPNVIHAKAFEEIDISSDPFLPFRPIGDIDPHSMFYPSGTTLASGERLDPEVLMPGPLPDPAVVRAEFERKGFTSDNAIGAEDCRLCHQDSVTQWENSAHRFSSFNNPFYTASVLGTRNDASPQVSQFCGACHDPAVMLAGNFLEEIDRGSVAAQAGLTCTVCHIVNRVHNVTGNGNYELADNGEDPYLFKGATEGWRLELRKYLIKARPRDHKDFFMRPFYSEPEYCASCHKVNVDVPINGYKWVRGQDEYDNWHNSGVSRNAAATFYLPAEARVCQDCH
;
A
#
# COMPACT_ATOMS: atom_id res chain seq x y z
N MET A 1 8.23 7.86 80.99
CA MET A 1 9.09 7.16 80.01
C MET A 1 8.35 5.91 79.59
N ASP A 2 7.69 5.96 78.44
CA ASP A 2 6.98 4.82 77.85
C ASP A 2 7.84 4.30 76.67
N PRO A 3 8.29 3.04 76.65
CA PRO A 3 9.24 2.56 75.66
C PRO A 3 8.54 2.29 74.33
N GLN A 4 8.86 3.13 73.35
CA GLN A 4 9.02 2.78 71.93
C GLN A 4 7.99 1.82 71.32
N THR A 5 6.86 2.37 70.88
CA THR A 5 6.16 1.84 69.70
C THR A 5 6.95 2.20 68.45
N GLN A 6 8.01 1.43 68.14
CA GLN A 6 8.63 1.52 66.83
C GLN A 6 7.59 1.16 65.75
N PRO A 7 7.38 2.00 64.72
CA PRO A 7 6.50 1.64 63.63
C PRO A 7 7.11 0.45 62.89
N LYS A 8 6.49 -0.74 63.05
CA LYS A 8 6.81 -1.94 62.27
C LYS A 8 6.94 -1.55 60.80
N LYS A 9 8.16 -1.63 60.25
CA LYS A 9 8.41 -1.54 58.80
C LYS A 9 7.52 -2.59 58.13
N ARG A 10 6.37 -2.16 57.59
CA ARG A 10 5.49 -3.01 56.78
C ARG A 10 6.33 -3.49 55.59
N ASN A 11 6.74 -4.76 55.61
CA ASN A 11 7.36 -5.42 54.46
C ASN A 11 6.28 -5.62 53.39
N ARG A 12 6.20 -4.65 52.49
CA ARG A 12 5.05 -4.30 51.64
C ARG A 12 4.69 -5.30 50.53
N LEU A 13 5.59 -6.21 50.15
CA LEU A 13 5.36 -7.18 49.06
C LEU A 13 4.82 -8.57 49.48
N LYS A 14 4.39 -8.80 50.74
CA LYS A 14 3.98 -10.14 51.23
C LYS A 14 2.74 -10.77 50.55
N PHE A 15 2.03 -10.04 49.68
CA PHE A 15 0.85 -10.58 48.99
C PHE A 15 1.15 -11.44 47.76
N LEU A 16 2.28 -11.23 47.07
CA LEU A 16 2.66 -12.04 45.90
C LEU A 16 3.67 -13.13 46.29
N THR A 17 3.47 -14.35 45.77
CA THR A 17 4.47 -15.43 45.88
C THR A 17 5.77 -15.04 45.15
N PRO A 18 6.93 -15.67 45.45
CA PRO A 18 8.17 -15.39 44.73
C PRO A 18 8.03 -15.51 43.21
N PHE A 19 7.25 -16.50 42.75
CA PHE A 19 6.92 -16.68 41.34
C PHE A 19 6.10 -15.51 40.78
N GLN A 20 4.99 -15.14 41.45
CA GLN A 20 4.16 -14.01 41.03
C GLN A 20 4.92 -12.68 40.99
N ARG A 21 5.92 -12.49 41.86
CA ARG A 21 6.79 -11.31 41.82
C ARG A 21 7.66 -11.27 40.57
N ARG A 22 8.26 -12.41 40.18
CA ARG A 22 9.04 -12.50 38.93
C ARG A 22 8.15 -12.24 37.72
N LEU A 23 6.97 -12.85 37.68
CA LEU A 23 5.99 -12.62 36.63
C LEU A 23 5.56 -11.14 36.55
N PHE A 24 5.32 -10.50 37.70
CA PHE A 24 5.00 -9.07 37.76
C PHE A 24 6.15 -8.17 37.28
N LEU A 25 7.41 -8.54 37.54
CA LEU A 25 8.56 -7.82 37.01
C LEU A 25 8.66 -7.96 35.48
N LEU A 26 8.46 -9.17 34.95
CA LEU A 26 8.41 -9.40 33.50
C LEU A 26 7.30 -8.57 32.84
N LEU A 27 6.11 -8.53 33.46
CA LEU A 27 5.01 -7.66 33.04
C LEU A 27 5.36 -6.17 33.09
N GLY A 28 6.12 -5.74 34.10
CA GLY A 28 6.62 -4.38 34.18
C GLY A 28 7.55 -4.03 33.01
N VAL A 29 8.45 -4.94 32.65
CA VAL A 29 9.37 -4.75 31.52
C VAL A 29 8.62 -4.74 30.19
N SER A 30 7.80 -5.76 29.91
CA SER A 30 7.01 -5.80 28.67
C SER A 30 6.01 -4.65 28.58
N GLY A 31 5.43 -4.24 29.70
CA GLY A 31 4.58 -3.04 29.83
C GLY A 31 5.31 -1.74 29.46
N VAL A 32 6.55 -1.55 29.93
CA VAL A 32 7.37 -0.40 29.53
C VAL A 32 7.66 -0.41 28.03
N LEU A 33 8.03 -1.58 27.48
CA LEU A 33 8.35 -1.72 26.06
C LEU A 33 7.12 -1.44 25.17
N ILE A 34 5.97 -2.03 25.47
CA ILE A 34 4.76 -1.83 24.67
C ILE A 34 4.24 -0.39 24.77
N LEU A 35 4.34 0.25 25.95
CA LEU A 35 3.92 1.65 26.11
C LEU A 35 4.87 2.61 25.38
N ALA A 36 6.19 2.41 25.47
CA ALA A 36 7.16 3.24 24.75
C ALA A 36 6.97 3.12 23.23
N ASN A 37 6.79 1.89 22.74
CA ASN A 37 6.52 1.63 21.34
C ASN A 37 5.18 2.23 20.90
N SER A 38 4.11 2.06 21.69
CA SER A 38 2.79 2.66 21.40
C SER A 38 2.86 4.18 21.33
N LEU A 39 3.61 4.82 22.23
CA LEU A 39 3.80 6.27 22.24
C LEU A 39 4.53 6.75 20.97
N TYR A 40 5.57 6.02 20.56
CA TYR A 40 6.28 6.28 19.31
C TYR A 40 5.36 6.11 18.09
N LEU A 41 4.63 4.99 17.98
CA LEU A 41 3.72 4.71 16.85
C LEU A 41 2.60 5.76 16.78
N PHE A 42 2.03 6.15 17.92
CA PHE A 42 1.03 7.19 18.00
C PHE A 42 1.60 8.55 17.58
N GLY A 43 2.75 8.95 18.11
CA GLY A 43 3.41 10.21 17.77
C GLY A 43 3.74 10.32 16.28
N TYR A 44 4.28 9.25 15.68
CA TYR A 44 4.56 9.22 14.25
C TYR A 44 3.28 9.29 13.39
N THR A 45 2.23 8.58 13.78
CA THR A 45 0.95 8.60 13.05
C THR A 45 0.31 9.99 13.13
N ALA A 46 0.28 10.60 14.31
CA ALA A 46 -0.23 11.96 14.49
C ALA A 46 0.58 13.01 13.70
N TRP A 47 1.91 12.85 13.63
CA TRP A 47 2.77 13.73 12.84
C TRP A 47 2.48 13.65 11.33
N GLN A 48 2.23 12.45 10.79
CA GLN A 48 1.81 12.27 9.39
C GLN A 48 0.45 12.90 9.11
N ASP A 49 -0.54 12.66 9.98
CA ASP A 49 -1.90 13.16 9.79
C ASP A 49 -1.98 14.69 9.79
N TRP A 50 -1.06 15.38 10.46
CA TRP A 50 -1.02 16.85 10.52
C TRP A 50 -0.14 17.51 9.45
N GLY A 51 0.82 16.79 8.87
CA GLY A 51 1.86 17.40 8.04
C GLY A 51 1.53 17.51 6.55
N ASP A 52 0.48 16.86 6.05
CA ASP A 52 0.27 16.57 4.63
C ASP A 52 1.52 16.00 3.92
N MET A 53 2.45 15.46 4.71
CA MET A 53 3.69 14.86 4.23
C MET A 53 3.37 13.42 3.87
N ARG A 54 3.45 13.10 2.57
CA ARG A 54 3.37 11.70 2.13
C ARG A 54 4.40 10.88 2.86
N ALA A 55 3.94 9.77 3.43
CA ALA A 55 4.72 9.00 4.38
C ALA A 55 5.95 8.38 3.72
N ARG A 56 7.11 8.56 4.36
CA ARG A 56 8.25 7.66 4.14
C ARG A 56 8.03 6.47 5.06
N LEU A 57 7.61 5.32 4.53
CA LEU A 57 7.47 4.11 5.34
C LEU A 57 8.84 3.52 5.67
N VAL A 58 9.56 4.17 6.59
CA VAL A 58 10.93 3.77 6.93
C VAL A 58 10.98 2.34 7.52
N PRO A 59 12.00 1.54 7.20
CA PRO A 59 12.14 0.18 7.72
C PRO A 59 12.04 0.08 9.25
N PHE A 60 12.57 1.09 9.96
CA PHE A 60 12.51 1.14 11.43
C PHE A 60 11.06 1.20 11.95
N TYR A 61 10.19 1.96 11.29
CA TYR A 61 8.78 2.05 11.66
C TYR A 61 8.06 0.70 11.50
N GLN A 62 8.35 -0.01 10.41
CA GLN A 62 7.79 -1.32 10.14
C GLN A 62 8.24 -2.37 11.16
N TRP A 63 9.52 -2.36 11.54
CA TRP A 63 10.01 -3.19 12.65
C TRP A 63 9.34 -2.85 13.98
N MET A 64 9.03 -1.57 14.24
CA MET A 64 8.30 -1.17 15.43
C MET A 64 6.84 -1.64 15.42
N LEU A 65 6.17 -1.72 14.26
CA LEU A 65 4.86 -2.36 14.14
C LEU A 65 4.92 -3.86 14.45
N LEU A 66 5.89 -4.57 13.87
CA LEU A 66 6.09 -6.01 14.16
C LEU A 66 6.40 -6.25 15.65
N ALA A 67 7.25 -5.41 16.24
CA ALA A 67 7.58 -5.45 17.66
C ALA A 67 6.35 -5.15 18.54
N HIS A 68 5.50 -4.19 18.15
CA HIS A 68 4.26 -3.90 18.85
C HIS A 68 3.39 -5.14 18.97
N PHE A 69 3.19 -5.85 17.86
CA PHE A 69 2.40 -7.07 17.84
C PHE A 69 3.01 -8.18 18.69
N ALA A 70 4.29 -8.49 18.48
CA ALA A 70 4.96 -9.58 19.19
C ALA A 70 5.03 -9.33 20.70
N VAL A 71 5.44 -8.12 21.12
CA VAL A 71 5.51 -7.73 22.53
C VAL A 71 4.12 -7.59 23.13
N GLY A 72 3.14 -7.11 22.36
CA GLY A 72 1.74 -6.99 22.76
C GLY A 72 1.10 -8.34 23.09
N LEU A 73 1.26 -9.34 22.21
CA LEU A 73 0.79 -10.70 22.47
C LEU A 73 1.45 -11.31 23.72
N LEU A 74 2.77 -11.15 23.86
CA LEU A 74 3.48 -11.60 25.04
C LEU A 74 2.96 -10.91 26.31
N PHE A 75 2.77 -9.59 26.27
CA PHE A 75 2.23 -8.82 27.39
C PHE A 75 0.83 -9.29 27.80
N VAL A 76 -0.06 -9.51 26.82
CA VAL A 76 -1.42 -10.01 27.05
C VAL A 76 -1.38 -11.41 27.67
N ALA A 77 -0.60 -12.33 27.12
CA ALA A 77 -0.47 -13.69 27.64
C ALA A 77 0.06 -13.72 29.09
N LEU A 78 1.12 -12.96 29.37
CA LEU A 78 1.66 -12.81 30.72
C LEU A 78 0.63 -12.19 31.67
N THR A 79 -0.20 -11.26 31.18
CA THR A 79 -1.21 -10.59 32.00
C THR A 79 -2.33 -11.54 32.37
N PHE A 80 -2.85 -12.33 31.41
CA PHE A 80 -3.84 -13.36 31.72
C PHE A 80 -3.31 -14.39 32.72
N TRP A 81 -2.06 -14.83 32.55
CA TRP A 81 -1.42 -15.71 33.53
C TRP A 81 -1.37 -15.06 34.92
N PHE A 82 -0.90 -13.82 35.00
CA PHE A 82 -0.82 -13.11 36.27
C PHE A 82 -2.19 -12.93 36.92
N VAL A 83 -3.20 -12.53 36.15
CA VAL A 83 -4.59 -12.33 36.63
C VAL A 83 -5.16 -13.65 37.17
N ALA A 84 -4.99 -14.77 36.45
CA ALA A 84 -5.47 -16.08 36.90
C ALA A 84 -4.88 -16.48 38.27
N LEU A 85 -3.60 -16.18 38.49
CA LEU A 85 -2.94 -16.44 39.77
C LEU A 85 -3.26 -15.39 40.86
N HIS A 86 -3.56 -14.16 40.46
CA HIS A 86 -3.77 -13.04 41.37
C HIS A 86 -5.21 -12.99 41.90
N LEU A 87 -6.19 -13.28 41.04
CA LEU A 87 -7.62 -13.10 41.30
C LEU A 87 -8.14 -13.85 42.54
N PRO A 88 -7.81 -15.14 42.78
CA PRO A 88 -8.29 -15.86 43.96
C PRO A 88 -7.89 -15.18 45.28
N LYS A 89 -6.69 -14.61 45.32
CA LYS A 89 -6.14 -13.95 46.51
C LYS A 89 -6.70 -12.54 46.71
N VAL A 90 -7.14 -11.87 45.65
CA VAL A 90 -7.84 -10.58 45.76
C VAL A 90 -9.27 -10.78 46.26
N TRP A 91 -9.93 -11.86 45.82
CA TRP A 91 -11.30 -12.17 46.21
C TRP A 91 -11.45 -12.37 47.73
N SER A 92 -10.43 -12.91 48.39
CA SER A 92 -10.42 -13.09 49.85
C SER A 92 -10.21 -11.80 50.65
N HIS A 93 -9.83 -10.68 50.01
CA HIS A 93 -9.56 -9.39 50.65
C HIS A 93 -10.37 -8.24 50.01
N PHE A 94 -11.58 -8.57 49.55
CA PHE A 94 -12.47 -7.78 48.69
C PHE A 94 -12.52 -6.28 49.00
N ARG A 95 -12.03 -5.46 48.04
CA ARG A 95 -12.18 -3.99 48.04
C ARG A 95 -12.83 -3.55 46.74
N ARG A 96 -14.10 -3.11 46.81
CA ARG A 96 -14.96 -2.79 45.65
C ARG A 96 -14.25 -2.00 44.55
N TYR A 97 -13.62 -0.87 44.91
CA TYR A 97 -12.95 0.00 43.94
C TYR A 97 -11.70 -0.62 43.28
N SER A 98 -10.91 -1.40 44.02
CA SER A 98 -9.72 -2.07 43.48
C SER A 98 -10.12 -3.21 42.54
N VAL A 99 -11.18 -3.95 42.87
CA VAL A 99 -11.71 -5.02 42.03
C VAL A 99 -12.34 -4.44 40.77
N SER A 100 -13.17 -3.40 40.88
CA SER A 100 -13.80 -2.75 39.73
C SER A 100 -12.78 -2.19 38.75
N THR A 101 -11.80 -1.41 39.21
CA THR A 101 -10.76 -0.85 38.34
C THR A 101 -9.86 -1.92 37.72
N GLY A 102 -9.60 -3.02 38.44
CA GLY A 102 -8.88 -4.17 37.90
C GLY A 102 -9.66 -4.92 36.82
N LEU A 103 -10.97 -5.10 37.01
CA LEU A 103 -11.86 -5.69 36.02
C LEU A 103 -11.99 -4.79 34.78
N SER A 104 -12.10 -3.47 34.96
CA SER A 104 -12.09 -2.51 33.86
C SER A 104 -10.79 -2.58 33.04
N ALA A 105 -9.63 -2.72 33.71
CA ALA A 105 -8.35 -2.90 33.03
C ALA A 105 -8.30 -4.22 32.24
N LEU A 106 -8.83 -5.31 32.80
CA LEU A 106 -8.93 -6.60 32.12
C LEU A 106 -9.86 -6.54 30.90
N ILE A 107 -11.02 -5.88 31.02
CA ILE A 107 -11.93 -5.65 29.89
C ILE A 107 -11.23 -4.85 28.80
N GLY A 108 -10.53 -3.76 29.16
CA GLY A 108 -9.73 -2.99 28.21
C GLY A 108 -8.70 -3.83 27.48
N LEU A 109 -7.97 -4.70 28.21
CA LEU A 109 -7.00 -5.63 27.62
C LEU A 109 -7.64 -6.62 26.64
N VAL A 110 -8.80 -7.18 26.98
CA VAL A 110 -9.55 -8.10 26.10
C VAL A 110 -9.98 -7.38 24.83
N ILE A 111 -10.49 -6.14 24.94
CA ILE A 111 -10.88 -5.34 23.78
C ILE A 111 -9.65 -5.03 22.91
N VAL A 112 -8.52 -4.64 23.51
CA VAL A 112 -7.25 -4.40 22.77
C VAL A 112 -6.78 -5.67 22.06
N LEU A 113 -6.84 -6.84 22.72
CA LEU A 113 -6.48 -8.11 22.09
C LEU A 113 -7.40 -8.41 20.90
N PHE A 114 -8.71 -8.34 21.11
CA PHE A 114 -9.70 -8.66 20.07
C PHE A 114 -9.57 -7.71 18.87
N THR A 115 -9.54 -6.40 19.13
CA THR A 115 -9.36 -5.39 18.08
C THR A 115 -7.99 -5.50 17.41
N GLY A 116 -6.93 -5.85 18.13
CA GLY A 116 -5.59 -6.06 17.56
C GLY A 116 -5.52 -7.27 16.63
N LEU A 117 -6.12 -8.40 17.03
CA LEU A 117 -6.25 -9.59 16.17
C LEU A 117 -7.17 -9.35 14.97
N PHE A 118 -8.24 -8.57 15.17
CA PHE A 118 -9.13 -8.15 14.10
C PHE A 118 -8.37 -7.33 13.05
N LEU A 119 -7.62 -6.31 13.47
CA LEU A 119 -6.81 -5.47 12.58
C LEU A 119 -5.70 -6.25 11.88
N LEU A 120 -5.10 -7.25 12.53
CA LEU A 120 -4.13 -8.13 11.89
C LEU A 120 -4.77 -8.93 10.75
N LYS A 121 -6.00 -9.41 10.94
CA LYS A 121 -6.69 -10.26 9.97
C LYS A 121 -7.28 -9.45 8.82
N LEU A 122 -8.00 -8.38 9.14
CA LEU A 122 -8.84 -7.61 8.21
C LEU A 122 -8.24 -6.25 7.81
N GLY A 123 -7.18 -5.82 8.49
CA GLY A 123 -6.51 -4.55 8.20
C GLY A 123 -7.24 -3.32 8.74
N ALA A 124 -6.51 -2.21 8.80
CA ALA A 124 -7.01 -0.89 9.18
C ALA A 124 -7.55 -0.10 7.97
N GLY A 125 -8.26 -0.78 7.06
CA GLY A 125 -8.86 -0.17 5.87
C GLY A 125 -10.04 0.75 6.19
N GLU A 126 -10.54 1.49 5.19
CA GLU A 126 -11.61 2.50 5.36
C GLU A 126 -12.86 1.93 6.05
N GLU A 127 -13.28 0.73 5.67
CA GLU A 127 -14.39 -0.02 6.27
C GLU A 127 -14.15 -0.47 7.73
N ASN A 128 -12.88 -0.62 8.13
CA ASN A 128 -12.45 -1.18 9.42
C ASN A 128 -11.83 -0.12 10.35
N LEU A 129 -11.90 1.16 9.99
CA LEU A 129 -11.34 2.26 10.78
C LEU A 129 -11.89 2.29 12.21
N TRP A 130 -13.15 1.91 12.41
CA TRP A 130 -13.76 1.82 13.73
C TRP A 130 -12.95 0.92 14.68
N ALA A 131 -12.40 -0.20 14.19
CA ALA A 131 -11.62 -1.14 14.98
C ALA A 131 -10.27 -0.53 15.38
N PHE A 132 -9.66 0.25 14.48
CA PHE A 132 -8.42 0.98 14.75
C PHE A 132 -8.61 2.04 15.83
N HIS A 133 -9.69 2.83 15.76
CA HIS A 133 -10.03 3.80 16.81
C HIS A 133 -10.40 3.13 18.13
N ALA A 134 -11.17 2.04 18.08
CA ALA A 134 -11.52 1.25 19.26
C ALA A 134 -10.29 0.67 19.95
N HIS A 135 -9.32 0.14 19.18
CA HIS A 135 -8.06 -0.37 19.71
C HIS A 135 -7.29 0.71 20.49
N ARG A 136 -7.14 1.91 19.90
CA ARG A 136 -6.46 3.04 20.54
C ARG A 136 -7.18 3.50 21.81
N LEU A 137 -8.49 3.68 21.73
CA LEU A 137 -9.30 4.12 22.87
C LEU A 137 -9.27 3.09 24.00
N ALA A 138 -9.44 1.81 23.69
CA ALA A 138 -9.38 0.72 24.67
C ALA A 138 -8.00 0.63 25.33
N GLY A 139 -6.92 0.84 24.57
CA GLY A 139 -5.57 0.92 25.12
C GLY A 139 -5.40 2.05 26.13
N LEU A 140 -5.87 3.25 25.82
CA LEU A 140 -5.81 4.42 26.71
C LEU A 140 -6.68 4.22 27.97
N LEU A 141 -7.93 3.79 27.80
CA LEU A 141 -8.85 3.55 28.92
C LEU A 141 -8.37 2.39 29.79
N GLY A 142 -7.86 1.32 29.19
CA GLY A 142 -7.28 0.18 29.89
C GLY A 142 -6.05 0.57 30.72
N LEU A 143 -5.16 1.40 30.16
CA LEU A 143 -4.03 1.96 30.89
C LEU A 143 -4.49 2.84 32.06
N GLY A 144 -5.47 3.72 31.85
CA GLY A 144 -6.05 4.55 32.91
C GLY A 144 -6.65 3.71 34.05
N ALA A 145 -7.41 2.68 33.71
CA ALA A 145 -7.99 1.72 34.66
C ALA A 145 -6.89 0.96 35.44
N TYR A 146 -5.82 0.53 34.77
CA TYR A 146 -4.68 -0.12 35.41
C TYR A 146 -3.96 0.82 36.40
N LEU A 147 -3.74 2.08 36.02
CA LEU A 147 -3.14 3.08 36.91
C LEU A 147 -4.03 3.29 38.14
N ALA A 148 -5.34 3.45 37.95
CA ALA A 148 -6.31 3.57 39.04
C ALA A 148 -6.29 2.33 39.95
N HIS A 149 -6.26 1.12 39.37
CA HIS A 149 -6.12 -0.13 40.09
C HIS A 149 -4.87 -0.14 40.96
N ARG A 150 -3.72 0.33 40.44
CA ARG A 150 -2.46 0.39 41.18
C ARG A 150 -2.51 1.42 42.33
N PHE A 151 -3.10 2.60 42.11
CA PHE A 151 -3.24 3.64 43.13
C PHE A 151 -4.20 3.25 44.26
N LEU A 152 -5.28 2.53 43.93
CA LEU A 152 -6.29 2.09 44.88
C LEU A 152 -5.95 0.76 45.57
N SER A 153 -4.91 0.06 45.09
CA SER A 153 -4.41 -1.19 45.67
C SER A 153 -3.77 -0.99 47.06
N TRP A 154 -3.66 -2.07 47.83
CA TRP A 154 -3.17 -2.03 49.21
C TRP A 154 -1.68 -1.68 49.35
N ASP A 155 -0.92 -1.82 48.28
CA ASP A 155 0.51 -1.54 48.24
C ASP A 155 0.85 -0.67 47.02
N PRO A 156 0.64 0.65 47.08
CA PRO A 156 0.90 1.53 45.95
C PRO A 156 2.40 1.55 45.62
N THR A 157 2.72 1.60 44.32
CA THR A 157 4.10 1.61 43.85
C THR A 157 4.86 2.81 44.45
N PRO A 158 6.08 2.60 44.99
CA PRO A 158 6.94 3.68 45.45
C PRO A 158 7.12 4.77 44.39
N HIS A 159 7.08 6.03 44.81
CA HIS A 159 7.18 7.17 43.90
C HIS A 159 8.46 7.16 43.04
N ARG A 160 9.60 6.73 43.63
CA ARG A 160 10.86 6.55 42.89
C ARG A 160 10.74 5.56 41.74
N GLN A 161 10.02 4.44 41.94
CA GLN A 161 9.80 3.45 40.88
C GLN A 161 8.84 3.98 39.82
N ARG A 162 7.77 4.69 40.19
CA ARG A 162 6.86 5.34 39.23
C ARG A 162 7.60 6.33 38.34
N ARG A 163 8.43 7.18 38.94
CA ARG A 163 9.29 8.11 38.19
C ARG A 163 10.24 7.38 37.26
N LEU A 164 10.93 6.33 37.74
CA LEU A 164 11.83 5.54 36.91
C LEU A 164 11.09 4.95 35.70
N VAL A 165 9.96 4.30 35.90
CA VAL A 165 9.14 3.71 34.81
C VAL A 165 8.71 4.79 33.81
N GLY A 166 8.19 5.92 34.27
CA GLY A 166 7.77 7.02 33.40
C GLY A 166 8.93 7.59 32.58
N VAL A 167 10.08 7.84 33.22
CA VAL A 167 11.30 8.30 32.54
C VAL A 167 11.79 7.25 31.54
N SER A 168 11.79 5.97 31.89
CA SER A 168 12.20 4.90 30.96
C SER A 168 11.31 4.85 29.71
N ILE A 169 9.98 4.98 29.86
CA ILE A 169 9.05 5.02 28.73
C ILE A 169 9.37 6.21 27.81
N LEU A 170 9.54 7.40 28.39
CA LEU A 170 9.83 8.63 27.62
C LEU A 170 11.19 8.57 26.93
N VAL A 171 12.23 8.08 27.62
CA VAL A 171 13.57 7.92 27.04
C VAL A 171 13.56 6.92 25.89
N LEU A 172 12.90 5.77 26.05
CA LEU A 172 12.80 4.76 25.00
C LEU A 172 12.00 5.27 23.79
N ALA A 173 10.86 5.92 24.02
CA ALA A 173 10.07 6.51 22.93
C ALA A 173 10.84 7.64 22.21
N GLY A 174 11.57 8.48 22.96
CA GLY A 174 12.43 9.51 22.40
C GLY A 174 13.58 8.92 21.58
N ALA A 175 14.23 7.87 22.07
CA ALA A 175 15.28 7.15 21.33
C ALA A 175 14.74 6.55 20.01
N MET A 176 13.55 5.92 20.05
CA MET A 176 12.88 5.43 18.84
C MET A 176 12.58 6.58 17.85
N GLY A 177 12.12 7.73 18.35
CA GLY A 177 11.90 8.93 17.53
C GLY A 177 13.18 9.46 16.86
N VAL A 178 14.30 9.50 17.59
CA VAL A 178 15.60 9.89 17.04
C VAL A 178 16.07 8.90 15.97
N ILE A 179 15.99 7.59 16.23
CA ILE A 179 16.37 6.56 15.26
C ILE A 179 15.51 6.68 13.99
N HIS A 180 14.20 6.86 14.15
CA HIS A 180 13.31 7.10 13.02
C HIS A 180 13.75 8.32 12.21
N TRP A 181 13.99 9.44 12.88
CA TRP A 181 14.38 10.69 12.21
C TRP A 181 15.70 10.56 11.45
N VAL A 182 16.68 9.84 12.00
CA VAL A 182 17.93 9.53 11.28
C VAL A 182 17.63 8.65 10.07
N ALA A 183 16.86 7.58 10.24
CA ALA A 183 16.51 6.66 9.16
C ALA A 183 15.76 7.38 8.02
N ALA A 184 14.80 8.25 8.36
CA ALA A 184 14.01 9.00 7.40
C ALA A 184 14.84 9.95 6.53
N ARG A 185 15.95 10.48 7.04
CA ARG A 185 16.89 11.33 6.29
C ARG A 185 17.74 10.55 5.29
N SER A 186 18.00 9.27 5.56
CA SER A 186 18.76 8.39 4.67
C SER A 186 17.90 7.70 3.60
N THR A 187 16.57 7.75 3.72
CA THR A 187 15.66 7.18 2.72
C THR A 187 15.49 8.16 1.55
N PRO A 188 15.60 7.72 0.29
CA PRO A 188 15.30 8.54 -0.88
C PRO A 188 13.92 9.19 -0.78
N PRO A 189 13.71 10.38 -1.37
CA PRO A 189 12.38 10.95 -1.46
C PRO A 189 11.44 10.00 -2.23
N PRO A 190 10.15 9.94 -1.88
CA PRO A 190 9.18 9.20 -2.69
C PRO A 190 9.14 9.77 -4.11
N ASN A 191 8.77 8.95 -5.09
CA ASN A 191 8.55 9.38 -6.47
C ASN A 191 7.64 10.61 -6.50
N VAL A 192 7.94 11.56 -7.39
CA VAL A 192 7.11 12.77 -7.55
C VAL A 192 5.75 12.33 -8.06
N ILE A 193 4.71 12.53 -7.24
CA ILE A 193 3.35 12.18 -7.59
C ILE A 193 2.64 13.43 -8.10
N HIS A 194 2.29 13.44 -9.39
CA HIS A 194 1.51 14.51 -9.98
C HIS A 194 0.05 14.47 -9.48
N ALA A 195 -0.45 15.63 -9.03
CA ALA A 195 -1.80 15.76 -8.48
C ALA A 195 -2.89 15.85 -9.55
N LYS A 196 -2.52 16.29 -10.76
CA LYS A 196 -3.39 16.39 -11.94
C LYS A 196 -2.88 15.43 -13.00
N ALA A 197 -3.78 14.96 -13.86
CA ALA A 197 -3.41 14.15 -15.02
C ALA A 197 -2.34 14.86 -15.87
N PHE A 198 -2.49 16.18 -16.12
CA PHE A 198 -1.60 17.00 -16.95
C PHE A 198 -1.16 18.31 -16.23
N GLU A 199 -0.05 18.90 -16.67
CA GLU A 199 0.32 20.28 -16.32
C GLU A 199 -0.51 21.26 -17.17
N GLU A 200 -0.98 22.35 -16.56
CA GLU A 200 -1.62 23.43 -17.31
C GLU A 200 -0.62 24.02 -18.31
N ILE A 201 -1.05 24.18 -19.56
CA ILE A 201 -0.22 24.77 -20.62
C ILE A 201 0.14 26.19 -20.19
N ASP A 202 1.42 26.46 -20.04
CA ASP A 202 1.91 27.82 -19.81
C ASP A 202 1.83 28.63 -21.10
N ILE A 203 0.66 29.25 -21.30
CA ILE A 203 0.37 30.16 -22.42
C ILE A 203 1.19 31.46 -22.37
N SER A 204 2.03 31.67 -21.36
CA SER A 204 2.98 32.80 -21.29
C SER A 204 4.30 32.52 -22.01
N SER A 205 4.57 31.26 -22.36
CA SER A 205 5.73 30.88 -23.17
C SER A 205 5.61 31.39 -24.62
N ASP A 206 6.70 31.91 -25.17
CA ASP A 206 6.77 32.58 -26.47
C ASP A 206 6.27 31.67 -27.61
N PRO A 207 5.19 32.05 -28.34
CA PRO A 207 4.63 31.25 -29.43
C PRO A 207 5.54 31.12 -30.67
N PHE A 208 6.72 31.75 -30.66
CA PHE A 208 7.71 31.72 -31.76
C PHE A 208 8.98 30.92 -31.45
N LEU A 209 9.10 30.32 -30.26
CA LEU A 209 10.03 29.19 -30.05
C LEU A 209 9.54 27.99 -30.88
N PRO A 210 10.39 27.04 -31.33
CA PRO A 210 9.97 26.00 -32.27
C PRO A 210 8.73 25.27 -31.73
N PHE A 211 7.58 25.51 -32.38
CA PHE A 211 6.29 24.94 -32.00
C PHE A 211 6.41 23.43 -32.07
N ARG A 212 6.46 22.78 -30.90
CA ARG A 212 6.25 21.34 -30.79
C ARG A 212 4.75 21.12 -30.55
N PRO A 213 4.03 20.48 -31.47
CA PRO A 213 2.64 20.12 -31.26
C PRO A 213 2.46 19.37 -29.93
N ILE A 214 1.32 19.57 -29.27
CA ILE A 214 0.93 18.72 -28.14
C ILE A 214 0.81 17.29 -28.66
N GLY A 215 1.56 16.36 -28.07
CA GLY A 215 1.65 14.98 -28.54
C GLY A 215 2.74 14.72 -29.57
N ASP A 216 3.61 15.69 -29.86
CA ASP A 216 4.83 15.45 -30.62
C ASP A 216 5.76 14.54 -29.80
N ILE A 217 6.09 13.38 -30.38
CA ILE A 217 6.88 12.35 -29.72
C ILE A 217 8.31 12.49 -30.24
N ASP A 218 9.28 12.56 -29.32
CA ASP A 218 10.69 12.61 -29.69
C ASP A 218 11.05 11.40 -30.58
N PRO A 219 11.47 11.61 -31.84
CA PRO A 219 11.90 10.53 -32.73
C PRO A 219 13.09 9.72 -32.20
N HIS A 220 13.82 10.27 -31.23
CA HIS A 220 14.93 9.61 -30.55
C HIS A 220 14.51 8.88 -29.26
N SER A 221 13.23 8.94 -28.89
CA SER A 221 12.70 8.14 -27.78
C SER A 221 12.94 6.65 -28.05
N MET A 222 13.40 5.95 -27.02
CA MET A 222 13.59 4.49 -27.07
C MET A 222 12.29 3.73 -27.38
N PHE A 223 11.13 4.32 -27.07
CA PHE A 223 9.81 3.73 -27.29
C PHE A 223 9.10 4.28 -28.53
N TYR A 224 9.77 5.12 -29.33
CA TYR A 224 9.19 5.69 -30.54
C TYR A 224 8.58 4.60 -31.46
N PRO A 225 7.37 4.82 -32.03
CA PRO A 225 6.57 6.05 -32.02
C PRO A 225 5.55 6.13 -30.88
N SER A 226 5.76 5.45 -29.75
CA SER A 226 4.95 5.62 -28.54
C SER A 226 5.38 6.86 -27.74
N GLY A 227 4.40 7.53 -27.13
CA GLY A 227 4.61 8.62 -26.17
C GLY A 227 4.91 8.15 -24.75
N THR A 228 4.98 6.84 -24.52
CA THR A 228 5.26 6.28 -23.19
C THR A 228 6.65 6.69 -22.72
N THR A 229 6.78 7.06 -21.45
CA THR A 229 8.06 7.33 -20.80
C THR A 229 8.20 6.55 -19.49
N LEU A 230 9.45 6.39 -19.05
CA LEU A 230 9.80 5.83 -17.76
C LEU A 230 10.48 6.90 -16.90
N ALA A 231 10.13 6.97 -15.62
CA ALA A 231 10.71 7.95 -14.70
C ALA A 231 12.24 7.80 -14.55
N SER A 232 12.77 6.58 -14.73
CA SER A 232 14.22 6.31 -14.76
C SER A 232 14.90 6.77 -16.05
N GLY A 233 14.17 6.81 -17.17
CA GLY A 233 14.73 6.96 -18.51
C GLY A 233 15.46 5.73 -19.06
N GLU A 234 15.43 4.60 -18.36
CA GLU A 234 16.08 3.34 -18.75
C GLU A 234 15.07 2.27 -19.15
N ARG A 235 15.50 1.13 -19.72
CA ARG A 235 14.61 -0.02 -19.97
C ARG A 235 14.19 -0.64 -18.65
N LEU A 236 12.95 -1.08 -18.58
CA LEU A 236 12.38 -1.69 -17.38
C LEU A 236 12.48 -3.22 -17.44
N ASP A 237 12.84 -3.82 -16.31
CA ASP A 237 12.71 -5.27 -16.10
C ASP A 237 11.21 -5.66 -16.12
N PRO A 238 10.77 -6.58 -17.01
CA PRO A 238 9.38 -7.03 -17.07
C PRO A 238 8.77 -7.44 -15.72
N GLU A 239 9.58 -7.96 -14.78
CA GLU A 239 9.11 -8.39 -13.46
C GLU A 239 8.55 -7.21 -12.63
N VAL A 240 8.98 -5.97 -12.89
CA VAL A 240 8.42 -4.79 -12.24
C VAL A 240 6.93 -4.66 -12.56
N LEU A 241 6.54 -4.97 -13.79
CA LEU A 241 5.14 -4.96 -14.22
C LEU A 241 4.41 -6.27 -13.94
N MET A 242 5.13 -7.33 -13.58
CA MET A 242 4.54 -8.63 -13.27
C MET A 242 5.06 -9.09 -11.90
N PRO A 243 4.61 -8.47 -10.80
CA PRO A 243 5.06 -8.87 -9.48
C PRO A 243 4.68 -10.34 -9.24
N GLY A 244 5.64 -11.12 -8.73
CA GLY A 244 5.45 -12.54 -8.47
C GLY A 244 4.44 -12.82 -7.35
N PRO A 245 4.08 -14.09 -7.12
CA PRO A 245 4.67 -15.27 -7.76
C PRO A 245 4.25 -15.41 -9.22
N LEU A 246 5.23 -15.61 -10.10
CA LEU A 246 5.01 -15.88 -11.52
C LEU A 246 4.86 -17.39 -11.75
N PRO A 247 4.06 -17.81 -12.75
CA PRO A 247 3.99 -19.21 -13.14
C PRO A 247 5.33 -19.68 -13.74
N ASP A 248 5.58 -20.99 -13.67
CA ASP A 248 6.72 -21.61 -14.34
C ASP A 248 6.68 -21.31 -15.85
N PRO A 249 7.72 -20.69 -16.43
CA PRO A 249 7.78 -20.41 -17.86
C PRO A 249 7.54 -21.64 -18.75
N ALA A 250 7.92 -22.85 -18.31
CA ALA A 250 7.68 -24.08 -19.05
C ALA A 250 6.18 -24.44 -19.11
N VAL A 251 5.42 -24.14 -18.04
CA VAL A 251 3.97 -24.35 -18.01
C VAL A 251 3.27 -23.36 -18.94
N VAL A 252 3.67 -22.09 -18.90
CA VAL A 252 3.17 -21.04 -19.82
C VAL A 252 3.47 -21.42 -21.27
N ARG A 253 4.70 -21.88 -21.55
CA ARG A 253 5.10 -22.34 -22.89
C ARG A 253 4.24 -23.49 -23.38
N ALA A 254 4.07 -24.53 -22.57
CA ALA A 254 3.31 -25.72 -22.94
C ALA A 254 1.83 -25.40 -23.24
N GLU A 255 1.23 -24.49 -22.47
CA GLU A 255 -0.11 -24.02 -22.75
C GLU A 255 -0.17 -23.22 -24.06
N PHE A 256 0.77 -22.30 -24.26
CA PHE A 256 0.87 -21.50 -25.48
C PHE A 256 1.05 -22.39 -26.73
N GLU A 257 1.91 -23.39 -26.70
CA GLU A 257 2.11 -24.31 -27.83
C GLU A 257 0.84 -25.12 -28.16
N ARG A 258 0.03 -25.42 -27.14
CA ARG A 258 -1.22 -26.18 -27.29
C ARG A 258 -2.38 -25.32 -27.79
N LYS A 259 -2.53 -24.09 -27.27
CA LYS A 259 -3.72 -23.24 -27.50
C LYS A 259 -3.44 -22.01 -28.38
N GLY A 260 -2.19 -21.60 -28.54
CA GLY A 260 -1.76 -20.34 -29.16
C GLY A 260 -1.74 -19.13 -28.22
N PHE A 261 -2.20 -19.29 -26.98
CA PHE A 261 -2.24 -18.27 -25.92
C PHE A 261 -2.39 -18.95 -24.55
N THR A 262 -2.25 -18.17 -23.47
CA THR A 262 -2.46 -18.65 -22.10
C THR A 262 -3.60 -17.91 -21.40
N SER A 263 -4.44 -18.69 -20.74
CA SER A 263 -5.61 -18.21 -19.99
C SER A 263 -5.62 -18.68 -18.54
N ASP A 264 -4.85 -19.73 -18.23
CA ASP A 264 -5.04 -20.50 -17.00
C ASP A 264 -4.38 -19.83 -15.78
N ASN A 265 -3.49 -18.84 -15.98
CA ASN A 265 -2.77 -18.12 -14.93
C ASN A 265 -3.05 -16.61 -14.97
N ALA A 266 -3.10 -15.98 -13.80
CA ALA A 266 -3.40 -14.57 -13.62
C ALA A 266 -2.13 -13.71 -13.55
N ILE A 267 -1.24 -13.90 -14.52
CA ILE A 267 0.15 -13.42 -14.51
C ILE A 267 0.24 -11.96 -14.07
N GLY A 268 0.94 -11.70 -12.96
CA GLY A 268 1.19 -10.35 -12.44
C GLY A 268 0.07 -9.79 -11.57
N ALA A 269 -0.92 -10.60 -11.20
CA ALA A 269 -2.00 -10.23 -10.29
C ALA A 269 -2.08 -11.13 -9.04
N GLU A 270 -1.21 -12.13 -8.93
CA GLU A 270 -1.24 -13.12 -7.85
C GLU A 270 -1.02 -12.50 -6.46
N ASP A 271 -0.05 -11.59 -6.29
CA ASP A 271 0.17 -10.89 -5.00
C ASP A 271 -1.02 -9.99 -4.65
N CYS A 272 -1.59 -9.31 -5.66
CA CYS A 272 -2.77 -8.47 -5.49
C CYS A 272 -4.00 -9.28 -5.05
N ARG A 273 -4.18 -10.52 -5.56
CA ARG A 273 -5.31 -11.40 -5.20
C ARG A 273 -5.37 -11.70 -3.70
N LEU A 274 -4.26 -11.63 -2.99
CA LEU A 274 -4.22 -11.91 -1.55
C LEU A 274 -5.11 -10.95 -0.74
N CYS A 275 -5.34 -9.73 -1.25
CA CYS A 275 -6.20 -8.72 -0.61
C CYS A 275 -7.33 -8.19 -1.54
N HIS A 276 -7.20 -8.31 -2.86
CA HIS A 276 -8.12 -7.78 -3.87
C HIS A 276 -8.75 -8.89 -4.73
N GLN A 277 -9.30 -9.91 -4.09
CA GLN A 277 -9.85 -11.10 -4.77
C GLN A 277 -10.88 -10.75 -5.84
N ASP A 278 -11.82 -9.86 -5.52
CA ASP A 278 -12.92 -9.51 -6.41
C ASP A 278 -12.42 -8.72 -7.62
N SER A 279 -11.53 -7.74 -7.40
CA SER A 279 -10.93 -6.95 -8.48
C SER A 279 -10.08 -7.81 -9.40
N VAL A 280 -9.29 -8.75 -8.86
CA VAL A 280 -8.51 -9.69 -9.67
C VAL A 280 -9.44 -10.60 -10.48
N THR A 281 -10.53 -11.11 -9.88
CA THR A 281 -11.48 -11.99 -10.59
C THR A 281 -12.16 -11.26 -11.76
N GLN A 282 -12.48 -9.97 -11.60
CA GLN A 282 -13.00 -9.14 -12.69
C GLN A 282 -11.95 -8.91 -13.77
N TRP A 283 -10.72 -8.56 -13.37
CA TRP A 283 -9.61 -8.36 -14.30
C TRP A 283 -9.27 -9.61 -15.10
N GLU A 284 -9.25 -10.80 -14.49
CA GLU A 284 -8.94 -12.07 -15.14
C GLU A 284 -9.84 -12.38 -16.34
N ASN A 285 -11.05 -11.86 -16.34
CA ASN A 285 -12.03 -12.05 -17.41
C ASN A 285 -12.15 -10.82 -18.34
N SER A 286 -11.28 -9.82 -18.17
CA SER A 286 -11.36 -8.54 -18.88
C SER A 286 -10.53 -8.50 -20.17
N ALA A 287 -10.85 -7.55 -21.04
CA ALA A 287 -10.02 -7.26 -22.21
C ALA A 287 -8.60 -6.78 -21.83
N HIS A 288 -8.42 -6.17 -20.66
CA HIS A 288 -7.09 -5.76 -20.17
C HIS A 288 -6.18 -6.97 -19.89
N ARG A 289 -6.72 -8.03 -19.30
CA ARG A 289 -6.01 -9.31 -19.14
C ARG A 289 -5.65 -9.94 -20.48
N PHE A 290 -6.51 -9.82 -21.48
CA PHE A 290 -6.33 -10.37 -22.83
C PHE A 290 -5.94 -9.32 -23.88
N SER A 291 -5.04 -8.42 -23.51
CA SER A 291 -4.60 -7.31 -24.37
C SER A 291 -3.33 -7.61 -25.15
N SER A 292 -2.55 -8.61 -24.74
CA SER A 292 -1.18 -8.90 -25.20
C SER A 292 -1.15 -10.04 -26.25
N PHE A 293 -0.03 -10.76 -26.44
CA PHE A 293 0.04 -11.94 -27.32
C PHE A 293 -0.76 -13.15 -26.81
N ASN A 294 -1.50 -12.97 -25.71
CA ASN A 294 -2.59 -13.85 -25.32
C ASN A 294 -3.90 -13.58 -26.11
N ASN A 295 -3.87 -12.66 -27.07
CA ASN A 295 -4.95 -12.32 -27.99
C ASN A 295 -4.50 -12.48 -29.46
N PRO A 296 -5.15 -13.35 -30.24
CA PRO A 296 -4.73 -13.61 -31.63
C PRO A 296 -4.98 -12.44 -32.57
N PHE A 297 -5.98 -11.59 -32.33
CA PHE A 297 -6.24 -10.41 -33.16
C PHE A 297 -5.18 -9.34 -32.96
N TYR A 298 -4.78 -9.15 -31.70
CA TYR A 298 -3.66 -8.27 -31.35
C TYR A 298 -2.36 -8.77 -31.98
N THR A 299 -2.08 -10.07 -31.82
CA THR A 299 -0.90 -10.71 -32.41
C THR A 299 -0.83 -10.48 -33.92
N ALA A 300 -1.93 -10.68 -34.65
CA ALA A 300 -1.98 -10.44 -36.09
C ALA A 300 -1.70 -8.98 -36.45
N SER A 301 -2.22 -8.04 -35.65
CA SER A 301 -1.99 -6.60 -35.84
C SER A 301 -0.52 -6.24 -35.67
N VAL A 302 0.12 -6.70 -34.59
CA VAL A 302 1.56 -6.46 -34.36
C VAL A 302 2.41 -7.06 -35.48
N LEU A 303 2.18 -8.32 -35.83
CA LEU A 303 2.96 -9.00 -36.87
C LEU A 303 2.75 -8.35 -38.25
N GLY A 304 1.53 -7.92 -38.56
CA GLY A 304 1.22 -7.15 -39.77
C GLY A 304 2.00 -5.84 -39.81
N THR A 305 1.93 -5.03 -38.75
CA THR A 305 2.68 -3.77 -38.65
C THR A 305 4.19 -3.99 -38.77
N ARG A 306 4.73 -5.07 -38.20
CA ARG A 306 6.16 -5.40 -38.31
C ARG A 306 6.57 -5.76 -39.73
N ASN A 307 5.73 -6.53 -40.44
CA ASN A 307 5.97 -6.95 -41.81
C ASN A 307 5.85 -5.78 -42.80
N ASP A 308 4.84 -4.94 -42.62
CA ASP A 308 4.54 -3.83 -43.54
C ASP A 308 5.45 -2.62 -43.28
N ALA A 309 5.90 -2.43 -42.03
CA ALA A 309 6.76 -1.32 -41.63
C ALA A 309 8.05 -1.83 -40.96
N SER A 310 8.07 -1.94 -39.62
CA SER A 310 9.26 -2.37 -38.89
C SER A 310 8.96 -2.79 -37.45
N PRO A 311 9.88 -3.50 -36.79
CA PRO A 311 9.84 -3.74 -35.34
C PRO A 311 9.66 -2.46 -34.52
N GLN A 312 10.35 -1.37 -34.89
CA GLN A 312 10.26 -0.09 -34.19
C GLN A 312 8.84 0.50 -34.24
N VAL A 313 8.19 0.48 -35.41
CA VAL A 313 6.82 1.00 -35.55
C VAL A 313 5.83 0.21 -34.69
N SER A 314 6.07 -1.10 -34.50
CA SER A 314 5.19 -1.93 -33.66
C SER A 314 5.19 -1.58 -32.17
N GLN A 315 6.14 -0.76 -31.69
CA GLN A 315 6.10 -0.23 -30.31
C GLN A 315 4.84 0.62 -30.05
N PHE A 316 4.27 1.22 -31.11
CA PHE A 316 2.95 1.87 -31.04
C PHE A 316 1.89 0.98 -30.38
N CYS A 317 1.86 -0.30 -30.74
CA CYS A 317 0.92 -1.28 -30.19
C CYS A 317 1.26 -1.62 -28.74
N GLY A 318 2.54 -1.82 -28.44
CA GLY A 318 3.02 -2.24 -27.12
C GLY A 318 2.70 -1.25 -25.99
N ALA A 319 2.61 0.03 -26.32
CA ALA A 319 2.32 1.09 -25.36
C ALA A 319 0.98 0.91 -24.62
N CYS A 320 -0.04 0.39 -25.30
CA CYS A 320 -1.36 0.20 -24.72
C CYS A 320 -1.66 -1.27 -24.40
N HIS A 321 -0.95 -2.21 -25.01
CA HIS A 321 -1.31 -3.63 -24.98
C HIS A 321 -0.27 -4.53 -24.29
N ASP A 322 1.02 -4.22 -24.44
CA ASP A 322 2.13 -5.06 -23.98
C ASP A 322 3.26 -4.27 -23.31
N PRO A 323 2.99 -3.43 -22.29
CA PRO A 323 4.06 -2.63 -21.69
C PRO A 323 5.19 -3.49 -21.12
N ALA A 324 4.88 -4.66 -20.56
CA ALA A 324 5.88 -5.60 -20.02
C ALA A 324 6.91 -6.07 -21.07
N VAL A 325 6.50 -6.20 -22.34
CA VAL A 325 7.38 -6.63 -23.43
C VAL A 325 8.03 -5.42 -24.11
N MET A 326 7.27 -4.35 -24.33
CA MET A 326 7.76 -3.13 -24.98
C MET A 326 8.83 -2.44 -24.15
N LEU A 327 8.57 -2.24 -22.85
CA LEU A 327 9.44 -1.46 -21.97
C LEU A 327 10.76 -2.16 -21.65
N ALA A 328 10.80 -3.48 -21.79
CA ALA A 328 12.02 -4.28 -21.76
C ALA A 328 12.85 -4.19 -23.05
N GLY A 329 12.29 -3.60 -24.11
CA GLY A 329 12.93 -3.43 -25.42
C GLY A 329 12.73 -4.59 -26.39
N ASN A 330 11.98 -5.64 -26.00
CA ASN A 330 11.82 -6.86 -26.80
C ASN A 330 11.03 -6.61 -28.09
N PHE A 331 10.28 -5.52 -28.20
CA PHE A 331 9.61 -5.13 -29.45
C PHE A 331 10.59 -4.78 -30.59
N LEU A 332 11.83 -4.43 -30.28
CA LEU A 332 12.86 -4.14 -31.29
C LEU A 332 13.52 -5.41 -31.84
N GLU A 333 13.26 -6.56 -31.21
CA GLU A 333 13.83 -7.87 -31.55
C GLU A 333 12.73 -8.84 -32.00
N GLU A 334 13.08 -10.10 -32.24
CA GLU A 334 12.09 -11.16 -32.49
C GLU A 334 11.30 -11.44 -31.20
N ILE A 335 9.98 -11.30 -31.27
CA ILE A 335 9.13 -11.39 -30.08
C ILE A 335 8.84 -12.85 -29.74
N ASP A 336 9.31 -13.29 -28.58
CA ASP A 336 8.91 -14.57 -28.01
C ASP A 336 7.49 -14.52 -27.41
N ARG A 337 6.50 -14.81 -28.26
CA ARG A 337 5.08 -14.77 -27.92
C ARG A 337 4.67 -15.76 -26.82
N GLY A 338 5.44 -16.82 -26.61
CA GLY A 338 5.18 -17.82 -25.55
C GLY A 338 5.85 -17.50 -24.22
N SER A 339 6.51 -16.35 -24.08
CA SER A 339 7.11 -15.90 -22.83
C SER A 339 6.04 -15.47 -21.82
N VAL A 340 6.39 -15.50 -20.52
CA VAL A 340 5.50 -15.03 -19.45
C VAL A 340 5.08 -13.57 -19.68
N ALA A 341 6.02 -12.71 -20.06
CA ALA A 341 5.77 -11.30 -20.35
C ALA A 341 4.77 -11.09 -21.49
N ALA A 342 4.94 -11.81 -22.60
CA ALA A 342 4.06 -11.74 -23.77
C ALA A 342 2.66 -12.34 -23.53
N GLN A 343 2.43 -12.92 -22.35
CA GLN A 343 1.16 -13.54 -21.99
C GLN A 343 0.46 -12.82 -20.83
N ALA A 344 1.09 -11.77 -20.26
CA ALA A 344 0.61 -11.09 -19.06
C ALA A 344 -0.54 -10.10 -19.32
N GLY A 345 -0.58 -9.47 -20.51
CA GLY A 345 -1.52 -8.38 -20.77
C GLY A 345 -1.17 -7.12 -19.98
N LEU A 346 -2.20 -6.30 -19.75
CA LEU A 346 -2.14 -5.15 -18.85
C LEU A 346 -2.37 -5.63 -17.41
N THR A 347 -1.29 -5.86 -16.67
CA THR A 347 -1.36 -6.27 -15.27
C THR A 347 -1.87 -5.16 -14.36
N CYS A 348 -2.21 -5.50 -13.11
CA CYS A 348 -2.57 -4.51 -12.10
C CYS A 348 -1.50 -3.43 -11.96
N THR A 349 -0.22 -3.82 -11.95
CA THR A 349 0.89 -2.89 -11.74
C THR A 349 1.04 -1.91 -12.90
N VAL A 350 0.82 -2.32 -14.16
CA VAL A 350 0.85 -1.40 -15.30
C VAL A 350 -0.06 -0.19 -15.06
N CYS A 351 -1.30 -0.45 -14.66
CA CYS A 351 -2.25 0.62 -14.33
C CYS A 351 -1.84 1.38 -13.07
N HIS A 352 -1.46 0.66 -12.02
CA HIS A 352 -1.24 1.25 -10.70
C HIS A 352 0.09 2.00 -10.53
N ILE A 353 1.00 1.96 -11.50
CA ILE A 353 2.25 2.75 -11.45
C ILE A 353 2.32 3.87 -12.47
N VAL A 354 1.24 4.14 -13.22
CA VAL A 354 1.15 5.34 -14.06
C VAL A 354 1.30 6.56 -13.16
N ASN A 355 2.39 7.30 -13.37
CA ASN A 355 2.76 8.41 -12.53
C ASN A 355 2.21 9.75 -13.04
N ARG A 356 2.08 9.85 -14.37
CA ARG A 356 1.64 11.05 -15.08
C ARG A 356 0.99 10.65 -16.41
N VAL A 357 0.00 11.43 -16.84
CA VAL A 357 -0.50 11.41 -18.21
C VAL A 357 0.08 12.65 -18.90
N HIS A 358 0.78 12.50 -20.02
CA HIS A 358 1.45 13.67 -20.62
C HIS A 358 0.44 14.67 -21.17
N ASN A 359 -0.64 14.18 -21.78
CA ASN A 359 -1.82 14.93 -22.25
C ASN A 359 -2.91 13.97 -22.79
N VAL A 360 -3.99 14.53 -23.35
CA VAL A 360 -5.14 13.77 -23.90
C VAL A 360 -5.02 13.44 -25.41
N THR A 361 -3.81 13.37 -25.98
CA THR A 361 -3.64 12.95 -27.39
C THR A 361 -3.80 11.44 -27.56
N GLY A 362 -3.64 10.66 -26.49
CA GLY A 362 -3.74 9.21 -26.49
C GLY A 362 -2.46 8.51 -26.93
N ASN A 363 -2.56 7.32 -27.54
CA ASN A 363 -1.41 6.50 -28.02
C ASN A 363 -0.36 6.14 -26.94
N GLY A 364 -0.81 5.80 -25.73
CA GLY A 364 0.06 5.40 -24.62
C GLY A 364 0.90 6.54 -24.06
N ASN A 365 0.43 7.78 -24.18
CA ASN A 365 1.15 8.99 -23.77
C ASN A 365 1.11 9.23 -22.25
N TYR A 366 1.72 8.30 -21.51
CA TYR A 366 1.82 8.28 -20.06
C TYR A 366 3.26 8.01 -19.59
N GLU A 367 3.55 8.36 -18.35
CA GLU A 367 4.80 8.01 -17.66
C GLU A 367 4.54 6.93 -16.62
N LEU A 368 5.39 5.91 -16.54
CA LEU A 368 5.39 4.94 -15.43
C LEU A 368 6.49 5.26 -14.42
N ALA A 369 6.15 5.12 -13.13
CA ALA A 369 7.10 5.21 -12.02
C ALA A 369 7.83 3.87 -11.81
N ASP A 370 8.87 3.62 -12.59
CA ASP A 370 9.68 2.38 -12.57
C ASP A 370 10.86 2.39 -11.59
N ASN A 371 11.19 3.56 -11.04
CA ASN A 371 12.24 3.75 -10.04
C ASN A 371 11.73 3.66 -8.59
N GLY A 372 10.46 3.33 -8.39
CA GLY A 372 9.87 3.20 -7.06
C GLY A 372 10.27 1.90 -6.37
N GLU A 373 11.04 1.98 -5.29
CA GLU A 373 11.25 0.81 -4.44
C GLU A 373 9.98 0.50 -3.64
N ASP A 374 9.58 -0.79 -3.65
CA ASP A 374 8.55 -1.32 -2.75
C ASP A 374 8.87 -0.89 -1.31
N PRO A 375 8.00 -0.08 -0.67
CA PRO A 375 8.30 0.52 0.61
C PRO A 375 8.21 -0.48 1.76
N TYR A 376 7.72 -1.70 1.55
CA TYR A 376 7.51 -2.68 2.61
C TYR A 376 8.71 -3.62 2.81
N LEU A 377 8.96 -3.97 4.08
CA LEU A 377 9.89 -5.03 4.45
C LEU A 377 9.48 -6.35 3.79
N PHE A 378 10.47 -7.21 3.56
CA PHE A 378 10.29 -8.50 2.89
C PHE A 378 9.80 -8.36 1.43
N LYS A 379 10.33 -7.36 0.72
CA LYS A 379 10.24 -7.25 -0.75
C LYS A 379 10.52 -8.60 -1.41
N GLY A 380 9.64 -9.01 -2.34
CA GLY A 380 9.77 -10.24 -3.12
C GLY A 380 9.44 -11.54 -2.38
N ALA A 381 8.97 -11.48 -1.13
CA ALA A 381 8.52 -12.68 -0.43
C ALA A 381 7.20 -13.19 -1.02
N THR A 382 7.23 -14.36 -1.67
CA THR A 382 6.06 -14.99 -2.33
C THR A 382 5.42 -16.12 -1.51
N GLU A 383 6.09 -16.58 -0.44
CA GLU A 383 5.57 -17.64 0.42
C GLU A 383 6.16 -17.59 1.85
N GLY A 384 5.61 -18.44 2.74
CA GLY A 384 6.11 -18.62 4.10
C GLY A 384 5.89 -17.43 5.04
N TRP A 385 6.58 -17.44 6.18
CA TRP A 385 6.36 -16.47 7.26
C TRP A 385 6.70 -15.02 6.86
N ARG A 386 7.65 -14.82 5.93
CA ARG A 386 8.03 -13.48 5.44
C ARG A 386 6.87 -12.83 4.68
N LEU A 387 6.16 -13.58 3.85
CA LEU A 387 4.95 -13.11 3.17
C LEU A 387 3.86 -12.75 4.19
N GLU A 388 3.66 -13.56 5.23
CA GLU A 388 2.66 -13.26 6.27
C GLU A 388 2.99 -11.95 7.03
N LEU A 389 4.27 -11.70 7.32
CA LEU A 389 4.69 -10.42 7.92
C LEU A 389 4.52 -9.24 6.94
N ARG A 390 4.82 -9.42 5.65
CA ARG A 390 4.57 -8.42 4.61
C ARG A 390 3.09 -8.05 4.53
N LYS A 391 2.19 -9.05 4.46
CA LYS A 391 0.73 -8.86 4.48
C LYS A 391 0.28 -8.08 5.72
N TYR A 392 0.83 -8.42 6.89
CA TYR A 392 0.54 -7.69 8.12
C TYR A 392 0.95 -6.22 8.04
N LEU A 393 2.15 -5.93 7.54
CA LEU A 393 2.64 -4.55 7.42
C LEU A 393 1.76 -3.71 6.48
N ILE A 394 1.35 -4.28 5.34
CA ILE A 394 0.41 -3.64 4.40
C ILE A 394 -0.93 -3.39 5.09
N LYS A 395 -1.50 -4.41 5.76
CA LYS A 395 -2.79 -4.31 6.48
C LYS A 395 -2.76 -3.34 7.67
N ALA A 396 -1.61 -3.20 8.33
CA ALA A 396 -1.43 -2.27 9.44
C ALA A 396 -1.37 -0.81 8.97
N ARG A 397 -0.92 -0.59 7.72
CA ARG A 397 -0.79 0.73 7.09
C ARG A 397 -1.28 0.72 5.64
N PRO A 398 -2.60 0.55 5.41
CA PRO A 398 -3.14 0.46 4.06
C PRO A 398 -3.11 1.80 3.31
N ARG A 399 -3.07 2.93 4.03
CA ARG A 399 -2.91 4.26 3.44
C ARG A 399 -1.60 4.38 2.65
N ASP A 400 -0.51 3.89 3.21
CA ASP A 400 0.82 3.95 2.58
C ASP A 400 0.87 3.10 1.30
N HIS A 401 0.19 1.95 1.30
CA HIS A 401 -0.01 1.10 0.11
C HIS A 401 -0.87 1.79 -0.96
N LYS A 402 -1.99 2.41 -0.55
CA LYS A 402 -2.87 3.19 -1.44
C LYS A 402 -2.12 4.35 -2.09
N ASP A 403 -1.35 5.12 -1.31
CA ASP A 403 -0.62 6.28 -1.81
C ASP A 403 0.51 5.89 -2.78
N PHE A 404 1.07 4.67 -2.63
CA PHE A 404 2.06 4.13 -3.56
C PHE A 404 1.43 3.76 -4.92
N PHE A 405 0.30 3.04 -4.91
CA PHE A 405 -0.33 2.46 -6.11
C PHE A 405 -1.46 3.30 -6.73
N MET A 406 -1.94 4.34 -6.05
CA MET A 406 -3.05 5.16 -6.53
C MET A 406 -2.58 6.59 -6.76
N ARG A 407 -3.12 7.21 -7.80
CA ARG A 407 -2.97 8.64 -8.07
C ARG A 407 -4.34 9.30 -8.05
N PRO A 408 -4.45 10.58 -7.61
CA PRO A 408 -5.73 11.28 -7.61
C PRO A 408 -6.43 11.28 -8.98
N PHE A 409 -5.66 11.36 -10.07
CA PHE A 409 -6.19 11.39 -11.43
C PHE A 409 -6.73 10.04 -11.94
N TYR A 410 -6.60 8.93 -11.21
CA TYR A 410 -7.15 7.64 -11.67
C TYR A 410 -8.68 7.64 -11.74
N SER A 411 -9.34 8.54 -11.00
CA SER A 411 -10.79 8.78 -11.11
C SER A 411 -11.16 9.79 -12.20
N GLU A 412 -10.19 10.29 -12.97
CA GLU A 412 -10.41 11.25 -14.06
C GLU A 412 -10.42 10.51 -15.41
N PRO A 413 -11.33 10.83 -16.34
CA PRO A 413 -11.45 10.15 -17.63
C PRO A 413 -10.19 10.29 -18.52
N GLU A 414 -9.39 11.32 -18.28
CA GLU A 414 -8.09 11.56 -18.91
C GLU A 414 -7.10 10.42 -18.69
N TYR A 415 -7.21 9.72 -17.56
CA TYR A 415 -6.42 8.51 -17.31
C TYR A 415 -6.66 7.46 -18.40
N CYS A 416 -7.94 7.18 -18.69
CA CYS A 416 -8.35 6.24 -19.73
C CYS A 416 -7.98 6.72 -21.14
N ALA A 417 -7.96 8.04 -21.38
CA ALA A 417 -7.63 8.62 -22.69
C ALA A 417 -6.25 8.18 -23.20
N SER A 418 -5.31 7.87 -22.30
CA SER A 418 -3.99 7.39 -22.68
C SER A 418 -4.04 6.15 -23.59
N CYS A 419 -5.00 5.25 -23.37
CA CYS A 419 -5.15 4.02 -24.16
C CYS A 419 -6.42 4.01 -25.03
N HIS A 420 -7.50 4.67 -24.58
CA HIS A 420 -8.82 4.71 -25.24
C HIS A 420 -9.00 5.90 -26.19
N LYS A 421 -7.90 6.55 -26.53
CA LYS A 421 -7.82 7.52 -27.61
C LYS A 421 -6.64 7.14 -28.48
N VAL A 422 -6.93 6.84 -29.74
CA VAL A 422 -5.96 6.35 -30.69
C VAL A 422 -5.99 7.23 -31.92
N ASN A 423 -4.82 7.56 -32.41
CA ASN A 423 -4.64 8.18 -33.70
C ASN A 423 -3.42 7.56 -34.37
N VAL A 424 -3.51 7.40 -35.68
CA VAL A 424 -2.47 6.78 -36.49
C VAL A 424 -1.92 7.85 -37.40
N ASP A 425 -0.70 8.29 -37.12
CA ASP A 425 -0.03 9.36 -37.87
C ASP A 425 1.01 8.81 -38.86
N VAL A 426 1.67 9.72 -39.59
CA VAL A 426 2.65 9.42 -40.63
C VAL A 426 3.73 8.42 -40.19
N PRO A 427 4.30 8.48 -38.97
CA PRO A 427 5.28 7.48 -38.53
C PRO A 427 4.76 6.03 -38.49
N ILE A 428 3.43 5.86 -38.37
CA ILE A 428 2.79 4.57 -38.18
C ILE A 428 2.19 4.06 -39.51
N ASN A 429 1.55 4.95 -40.28
CA ASN A 429 0.85 4.56 -41.52
C ASN A 429 1.51 5.03 -42.83
N GLY A 430 2.56 5.87 -42.78
CA GLY A 430 3.24 6.39 -43.96
C GLY A 430 2.44 7.33 -44.85
N TYR A 431 1.26 7.81 -44.41
CA TYR A 431 0.35 8.63 -45.21
C TYR A 431 0.03 9.99 -44.56
N LYS A 432 -0.83 10.00 -43.55
CA LYS A 432 -1.27 11.22 -42.85
C LYS A 432 -1.89 10.85 -41.51
N TRP A 433 -2.14 11.87 -40.69
CA TRP A 433 -2.94 11.70 -39.49
C TRP A 433 -4.35 11.16 -39.81
N VAL A 434 -4.70 10.03 -39.19
CA VAL A 434 -6.01 9.41 -39.27
C VAL A 434 -6.48 9.06 -37.86
N ARG A 435 -7.74 9.35 -37.56
CA ARG A 435 -8.37 8.98 -36.29
C ARG A 435 -8.53 7.46 -36.22
N GLY A 436 -8.01 6.84 -35.16
CA GLY A 436 -8.23 5.44 -34.83
C GLY A 436 -9.44 5.27 -33.90
N GLN A 437 -9.38 4.27 -33.04
CA GLN A 437 -10.32 4.07 -31.95
C GLN A 437 -10.33 5.30 -31.02
N ASP A 438 -11.50 5.81 -30.62
CA ASP A 438 -11.60 7.01 -29.78
C ASP A 438 -12.87 6.98 -28.94
N GLU A 439 -12.81 6.29 -27.81
CA GLU A 439 -13.92 6.29 -26.85
C GLU A 439 -13.93 7.57 -26.01
N TYR A 440 -12.77 8.16 -25.73
CA TYR A 440 -12.69 9.35 -24.88
C TYR A 440 -13.41 10.54 -25.52
N ASP A 441 -13.14 10.88 -26.78
CA ASP A 441 -13.81 12.01 -27.43
C ASP A 441 -15.29 11.69 -27.68
N ASN A 442 -15.65 10.42 -27.93
CA ASN A 442 -17.05 10.00 -28.04
C ASN A 442 -17.81 10.19 -26.73
N TRP A 443 -17.21 9.81 -25.59
CA TRP A 443 -17.76 10.08 -24.26
C TRP A 443 -17.84 11.58 -24.00
N HIS A 444 -16.75 12.31 -24.21
CA HIS A 444 -16.66 13.75 -23.95
C HIS A 444 -17.72 14.53 -24.74
N ASN A 445 -17.92 14.18 -26.01
CA ASN A 445 -18.89 14.82 -26.90
C ASN A 445 -20.33 14.30 -26.73
N SER A 446 -20.55 13.29 -25.89
CA SER A 446 -21.89 12.79 -25.60
C SER A 446 -22.61 13.67 -24.55
N GLY A 447 -23.93 13.49 -24.42
CA GLY A 447 -24.67 14.06 -23.30
C GLY A 447 -24.31 13.50 -21.94
N VAL A 448 -23.69 12.31 -21.88
CA VAL A 448 -23.35 11.60 -20.64
C VAL A 448 -22.27 12.33 -19.83
N SER A 449 -21.29 12.92 -20.51
CA SER A 449 -20.27 13.74 -19.86
C SER A 449 -20.83 15.08 -19.35
N ARG A 450 -21.93 15.56 -19.95
CA ARG A 450 -22.46 16.93 -19.84
C ARG A 450 -21.49 18.04 -20.28
N ASN A 451 -20.38 17.70 -20.96
CA ASN A 451 -19.44 18.68 -21.51
C ASN A 451 -19.92 19.23 -22.86
N ALA A 452 -20.67 18.44 -23.62
CA ALA A 452 -21.08 18.78 -24.97
C ALA A 452 -22.31 19.71 -25.00
N ALA A 453 -22.13 20.93 -25.52
CA ALA A 453 -23.21 21.87 -25.72
C ALA A 453 -24.26 21.41 -26.75
N ALA A 454 -23.89 20.51 -27.67
CA ALA A 454 -24.72 20.05 -28.78
C ALA A 454 -25.50 18.75 -28.49
N THR A 455 -25.60 18.30 -27.24
CA THR A 455 -26.31 17.04 -26.93
C THR A 455 -27.84 17.16 -27.06
N PHE A 456 -28.49 16.11 -27.58
CA PHE A 456 -29.95 16.02 -27.70
C PHE A 456 -30.63 15.36 -26.49
N TYR A 457 -29.85 14.70 -25.63
CA TYR A 457 -30.29 14.05 -24.39
C TYR A 457 -29.33 14.42 -23.26
N LEU A 458 -29.86 14.88 -22.12
CA LEU A 458 -29.08 15.24 -20.95
C LEU A 458 -29.49 14.32 -19.78
N PRO A 459 -28.64 13.38 -19.35
CA PRO A 459 -28.93 12.54 -18.18
C PRO A 459 -28.95 13.38 -16.91
N ALA A 460 -29.55 12.86 -15.84
CA ALA A 460 -29.72 13.56 -14.56
C ALA A 460 -28.39 13.89 -13.86
N GLU A 461 -27.36 13.08 -14.09
CA GLU A 461 -26.01 13.23 -13.54
C GLU A 461 -24.99 13.02 -14.67
N ALA A 462 -23.87 13.73 -14.59
CA ALA A 462 -22.74 13.44 -15.46
C ALA A 462 -22.11 12.11 -15.03
N ARG A 463 -21.61 11.33 -15.99
CA ARG A 463 -20.79 10.16 -15.72
C ARG A 463 -19.44 10.27 -16.38
N VAL A 464 -18.42 9.69 -15.76
CA VAL A 464 -17.07 9.53 -16.30
C VAL A 464 -16.83 8.08 -16.75
N CYS A 465 -15.70 7.82 -17.40
CA CYS A 465 -15.33 6.48 -17.86
C CYS A 465 -15.39 5.43 -16.72
N GLN A 466 -14.92 5.82 -15.53
CA GLN A 466 -14.82 4.99 -14.33
C GLN A 466 -16.18 4.62 -13.70
N ASP A 467 -17.27 5.31 -14.06
CA ASP A 467 -18.60 4.92 -13.58
C ASP A 467 -19.12 3.67 -14.30
N CYS A 468 -18.47 3.25 -15.38
CA CYS A 468 -18.83 2.08 -16.19
C CYS A 468 -17.74 1.01 -16.27
N HIS A 469 -16.49 1.37 -15.98
CA HIS A 469 -15.29 0.53 -16.04
C HIS A 469 -14.56 0.56 -14.70
#